data_AF-A0A671Y6X3-F1
#
_entry.id   AF-A0A671Y6X3-F1
#
_cell.length_a   1.000
_cell.length_b   1.000
_cell.length_c   1.000
_cell.angle_alpha   90.00
_cell.angle_beta   90.00
_cell.angle_gamma   90.00
#
_symmetry.space_group_name_H-M   'P 1'
#
loop_
_entity.id
_entity.type
_entity.pdbx_description
1 polymer ?
#
loop_
_entity_poly.entity_id
_entity_poly.type
_entity_poly.pdbx_seq_one_letter_code
_entity_poly.pdbx_strand_id
1 'polypeptide(L)'
;MLQWRGATAGDNKDEECPICKDTFKNKKQLKCKHELCEECLEQLKKHMGPVCPICKDVFGVIEGTQPDGKMSVQKSYLSLPGFEGYGTIVISYYFPDGKQTERHPNPGQRYHGTSRTAYLPDNKEGKEVLHLLQKAFNQKLIFTVGTSTTTGIKNQVTWNDIHHKTLTSGGPQSFGYPDPDYLSRVRDELKAKGIE
;
A
#
# COMPACT_ATOMS: atom_id res chain seq x y z
N MET A 1 -63.47 -27.16 3.61
CA MET A 1 -62.27 -27.53 4.39
C MET A 1 -61.18 -27.91 3.40
N LEU A 2 -59.99 -27.30 3.57
CA LEU A 2 -58.65 -27.82 3.21
C LEU A 2 -58.34 -27.98 1.70
N GLN A 3 -57.22 -27.54 1.13
CA GLN A 3 -56.07 -26.77 1.64
C GLN A 3 -55.22 -26.31 0.44
N TRP A 4 -54.46 -25.25 0.65
CA TRP A 4 -53.50 -24.61 -0.25
C TRP A 4 -52.09 -25.22 -0.10
N ARG A 5 -51.23 -24.99 -1.12
CA ARG A 5 -49.74 -25.02 -1.17
C ARG A 5 -49.04 -26.38 -1.35
N GLY A 6 -47.90 -26.47 -2.05
CA GLY A 6 -47.00 -25.40 -2.45
C GLY A 6 -46.11 -25.76 -3.65
N ALA A 7 -45.87 -24.76 -4.48
CA ALA A 7 -44.71 -24.71 -5.35
C ALA A 7 -43.48 -24.44 -4.47
N THR A 8 -42.49 -25.33 -4.54
CA THR A 8 -41.17 -25.11 -3.94
C THR A 8 -40.49 -23.98 -4.71
N ALA A 9 -40.47 -22.79 -4.11
CA ALA A 9 -39.52 -21.75 -4.48
C ALA A 9 -38.12 -22.30 -4.20
N GLY A 10 -37.40 -22.67 -5.27
CA GLY A 10 -35.96 -22.83 -5.21
C GLY A 10 -35.37 -21.48 -4.82
N ASP A 11 -34.77 -21.42 -3.64
CA ASP A 11 -34.12 -20.24 -3.08
C ASP A 11 -32.89 -19.95 -3.94
N ASN A 12 -33.06 -19.15 -5.01
CA ASN A 12 -32.07 -18.92 -6.08
C ASN A 12 -30.98 -17.94 -5.64
N LYS A 13 -30.35 -18.19 -4.48
CA LYS A 13 -29.32 -17.35 -3.86
C LYS A 13 -28.03 -17.26 -4.68
N ASP A 14 -27.86 -18.14 -5.67
CA ASP A 14 -26.69 -18.17 -6.56
C ASP A 14 -26.82 -17.22 -7.78
N GLU A 15 -27.95 -16.53 -7.95
CA GLU A 15 -28.18 -15.57 -9.05
C GLU A 15 -28.19 -14.10 -8.61
N GLU A 16 -27.98 -13.83 -7.31
CA GLU A 16 -27.99 -12.48 -6.75
C GLU A 16 -26.57 -11.95 -6.49
N CYS A 17 -26.37 -10.68 -6.84
CA CYS A 17 -25.13 -9.98 -6.57
C CYS A 17 -25.03 -9.63 -5.08
N PRO A 18 -23.94 -10.01 -4.37
CA PRO A 18 -23.81 -9.80 -2.93
C PRO A 18 -23.61 -8.32 -2.52
N ILE A 19 -23.43 -7.41 -3.48
CA ILE A 19 -23.25 -5.97 -3.22
C ILE A 19 -24.57 -5.22 -3.35
N CYS A 20 -25.28 -5.35 -4.48
CA CYS A 20 -26.56 -4.67 -4.68
C CYS A 20 -27.77 -5.48 -4.22
N LYS A 21 -27.61 -6.79 -3.95
CA LYS A 21 -28.68 -7.74 -3.59
C LYS A 21 -29.79 -7.83 -4.65
N ASP A 22 -29.42 -7.61 -5.91
CA ASP A 22 -30.28 -7.79 -7.08
C ASP A 22 -29.67 -8.86 -8.00
N THR A 23 -30.45 -9.34 -8.97
CA THR A 23 -29.95 -10.18 -10.07
C THR A 23 -28.73 -9.58 -10.74
N PHE A 24 -27.75 -10.41 -11.11
CA PHE A 24 -26.51 -9.95 -11.74
C PHE A 24 -26.75 -9.14 -13.03
N LYS A 25 -26.17 -7.94 -13.09
CA LYS A 25 -26.05 -7.10 -14.29
C LYS A 25 -24.60 -7.11 -14.76
N ASN A 26 -24.35 -7.51 -16.00
CA ASN A 26 -23.01 -7.63 -16.59
C ASN A 26 -22.04 -8.37 -15.65
N LYS A 27 -22.37 -9.61 -15.31
CA LYS A 27 -21.66 -10.42 -14.32
C LYS A 27 -20.16 -10.51 -14.61
N LYS A 28 -19.34 -10.20 -13.61
CA LYS A 28 -17.87 -10.37 -13.64
C LYS A 28 -17.45 -11.35 -12.56
N GLN A 29 -16.61 -12.30 -12.94
CA GLN A 29 -16.01 -13.24 -12.01
C GLN A 29 -14.58 -12.81 -11.65
N LEU A 30 -14.28 -12.76 -10.36
CA LEU A 30 -12.94 -12.47 -9.83
C LEU A 30 -12.05 -13.72 -9.86
N LYS A 31 -10.73 -13.55 -9.66
CA LYS A 31 -9.79 -14.68 -9.54
C LYS A 31 -10.14 -15.63 -8.39
N CYS A 32 -10.70 -15.10 -7.30
CA CYS A 32 -11.23 -15.87 -6.17
C CYS A 32 -12.58 -16.54 -6.44
N LYS A 33 -13.02 -16.57 -7.71
CA LYS A 33 -14.26 -17.16 -8.23
C LYS A 33 -15.57 -16.51 -7.80
N HIS A 34 -15.54 -15.55 -6.87
CA HIS A 34 -16.72 -14.76 -6.51
C HIS A 34 -17.18 -13.87 -7.67
N GLU A 35 -18.49 -13.74 -7.81
CA GLU A 35 -19.14 -13.01 -8.90
C GLU A 35 -19.80 -11.73 -8.39
N LEU A 36 -19.70 -10.66 -9.19
CA LEU A 36 -20.24 -9.32 -8.89
C LEU A 36 -20.80 -8.69 -10.17
N CYS A 37 -21.76 -7.77 -10.04
CA CYS A 37 -22.11 -6.87 -11.15
C CYS A 37 -20.90 -6.02 -11.53
N GLU A 38 -20.72 -5.70 -12.82
CA GLU A 38 -19.65 -4.81 -13.30
C GLU A 38 -19.66 -3.47 -12.57
N GLU A 39 -20.82 -2.82 -12.46
CA GLU A 39 -20.96 -1.54 -11.76
C GLU A 39 -20.65 -1.65 -10.25
N CYS A 40 -21.08 -2.74 -9.60
CA CYS A 40 -20.76 -2.99 -8.20
C CYS A 40 -19.25 -3.17 -7.99
N LEU A 41 -18.58 -3.85 -8.92
CA LEU A 41 -17.14 -4.04 -8.89
C LEU A 41 -16.38 -2.71 -9.10
N GLU A 42 -16.86 -1.84 -9.99
CA GLU A 42 -16.28 -0.50 -10.19
C GLU A 42 -16.44 0.40 -8.98
N GLN A 43 -17.63 0.43 -8.37
CA GLN A 43 -17.88 1.17 -7.14
C GLN A 43 -17.01 0.64 -5.99
N LEU A 44 -16.91 -0.68 -5.85
CA LEU A 44 -16.05 -1.31 -4.86
C LEU A 44 -14.59 -0.89 -5.05
N LYS A 45 -14.05 -0.95 -6.27
CA LYS A 45 -12.69 -0.48 -6.57
C LYS A 45 -12.48 0.98 -6.18
N LYS A 46 -13.49 1.83 -6.43
CA LYS A 46 -13.42 3.27 -6.15
C LYS A 46 -13.41 3.57 -4.65
N HIS A 47 -14.18 2.83 -3.85
CA HIS A 47 -14.40 3.14 -2.43
C HIS A 47 -13.58 2.28 -1.47
N MET A 48 -13.28 1.03 -1.83
CA MET A 48 -12.60 0.04 -0.99
C MET A 48 -11.33 -0.54 -1.61
N GLY A 49 -11.01 -0.18 -2.86
CA GLY A 49 -9.90 -0.77 -3.60
C GLY A 49 -10.23 -2.15 -4.19
N PRO A 50 -9.26 -2.81 -4.84
CA PRO A 50 -9.49 -4.05 -5.57
C PRO A 50 -9.45 -5.29 -4.66
N VAL A 51 -10.22 -5.26 -3.57
CA VAL A 51 -10.31 -6.32 -2.55
C VAL A 51 -11.68 -6.97 -2.64
N CYS A 52 -11.73 -8.30 -2.76
CA CYS A 52 -12.99 -9.04 -2.80
C CYS A 52 -13.77 -8.78 -1.50
N PRO A 53 -15.05 -8.37 -1.56
CA PRO A 53 -15.78 -8.01 -0.35
C PRO A 53 -16.11 -9.24 0.51
N ILE A 54 -16.11 -10.44 -0.11
CA ILE A 54 -16.54 -11.72 0.45
C ILE A 54 -15.38 -12.44 1.15
N CYS A 55 -14.27 -12.67 0.43
CA CYS A 55 -13.13 -13.44 0.95
C CYS A 55 -11.87 -12.60 1.21
N LYS A 56 -11.89 -11.30 0.89
CA LYS A 56 -10.76 -10.36 1.03
C LYS A 56 -9.57 -10.61 0.10
N ASP A 57 -9.68 -11.52 -0.87
CA ASP A 57 -8.67 -11.68 -1.92
C ASP A 57 -8.50 -10.40 -2.75
N VAL A 58 -7.25 -9.98 -2.93
CA VAL A 58 -6.87 -8.84 -3.76
C VAL A 58 -6.83 -9.27 -5.23
N PHE A 59 -7.60 -8.60 -6.10
CA PHE A 59 -7.71 -8.94 -7.53
C PHE A 59 -7.19 -7.86 -8.49
N GLY A 60 -6.59 -6.80 -7.95
CA GLY A 60 -6.00 -5.70 -8.72
C GLY A 60 -4.85 -5.06 -7.96
N VAL A 61 -4.33 -3.94 -8.46
CA VAL A 61 -3.22 -3.22 -7.83
C VAL A 61 -3.76 -2.34 -6.70
N ILE A 62 -3.29 -2.54 -5.48
CA ILE A 62 -3.58 -1.63 -4.36
C ILE A 62 -2.80 -0.35 -4.62
N GLU A 63 -3.52 0.76 -4.74
CA GLU A 63 -2.92 2.08 -4.91
C GLU A 63 -3.12 2.89 -3.64
N GLY A 64 -2.04 3.46 -3.10
CA GLY A 64 -2.09 4.31 -1.92
C GLY A 64 -2.40 5.78 -2.24
N THR A 65 -2.18 6.62 -1.24
CA THR A 65 -2.48 8.06 -1.26
C THR A 65 -1.20 8.90 -1.18
N GLN A 66 -0.07 8.36 -1.66
CA GLN A 66 1.14 9.16 -1.82
C GLN A 66 0.92 10.26 -2.89
N PRO A 67 1.28 11.52 -2.61
CA PRO A 67 1.25 12.58 -3.62
C PRO A 67 2.27 12.35 -4.74
N ASP A 68 2.22 13.15 -5.80
CA ASP A 68 3.26 13.11 -6.83
C ASP A 68 4.60 13.60 -6.30
N GLY A 69 5.64 12.82 -6.54
CA GLY A 69 6.99 13.05 -6.05
C GLY A 69 8.01 12.25 -6.84
N LYS A 70 9.27 12.31 -6.41
CA LYS A 70 10.40 11.65 -7.05
C LYS A 70 11.09 10.71 -6.07
N MET A 71 11.47 9.53 -6.56
CA MET A 71 12.38 8.60 -5.90
C MET A 71 13.62 8.48 -6.77
N SER A 72 14.81 8.69 -6.20
CA SER A 72 16.09 8.50 -6.88
C SER A 72 16.99 7.60 -6.06
N VAL A 73 17.91 6.91 -6.75
CA VAL A 73 18.79 5.91 -6.15
C VAL A 73 20.23 6.25 -6.53
N GLN A 74 21.11 6.23 -5.55
CA GLN A 74 22.55 6.39 -5.70
C GLN A 74 23.28 5.27 -4.96
N LYS A 75 24.53 5.03 -5.33
CA LYS A 75 25.40 4.05 -4.66
C LYS A 75 26.56 4.75 -3.99
N SER A 76 26.93 4.27 -2.81
CA SER A 76 28.10 4.67 -2.06
C SER A 76 28.96 3.43 -1.79
N TYR A 77 30.28 3.61 -1.76
CA TYR A 77 31.23 2.54 -1.44
C TYR A 77 31.36 2.28 0.06
N LEU A 78 30.78 3.14 0.91
CA LEU A 78 30.80 2.97 2.36
C LEU A 78 29.89 1.82 2.77
N SER A 79 30.34 0.99 3.71
CA SER A 79 29.54 -0.07 4.31
C SER A 79 28.65 0.47 5.43
N LEU A 80 27.46 -0.12 5.58
CA LEU A 80 26.63 0.06 6.77
C LEU A 80 27.13 -0.87 7.88
N PRO A 81 27.03 -0.46 9.15
CA PRO A 81 27.31 -1.34 10.28
C PRO A 81 26.51 -2.65 10.20
N GLY A 82 27.19 -3.79 10.28
CA GLY A 82 26.60 -5.14 10.14
C GLY A 82 26.54 -5.67 8.69
N PHE A 83 27.03 -4.90 7.72
CA PHE A 83 27.11 -5.28 6.31
C PHE A 83 28.49 -4.97 5.73
N GLU A 84 29.55 -5.23 6.50
CA GLU A 84 30.93 -5.00 6.11
C GLU A 84 31.29 -5.71 4.80
N GLY A 85 32.01 -5.02 3.92
CA GLY A 85 32.39 -5.54 2.60
C GLY A 85 31.35 -5.30 1.49
N TYR A 86 30.18 -4.75 1.82
CA TYR A 86 29.21 -4.27 0.85
C TYR A 86 29.15 -2.73 0.82
N GLY A 87 28.78 -2.17 -0.33
CA GLY A 87 28.46 -0.74 -0.43
C GLY A 87 27.11 -0.39 0.22
N THR A 88 26.67 0.84 0.03
CA THR A 88 25.36 1.33 0.49
C THR A 88 24.56 1.87 -0.69
N ILE A 89 23.30 1.47 -0.77
CA ILE A 89 22.28 2.08 -1.62
C ILE A 89 21.66 3.24 -0.85
N VAL A 90 21.73 4.44 -1.43
CA VAL A 90 21.11 5.66 -0.90
C VAL A 90 19.87 5.95 -1.72
N ILE A 91 18.72 6.00 -1.06
CA ILE A 91 17.43 6.29 -1.68
C ILE A 91 16.99 7.68 -1.24
N SER A 92 16.72 8.55 -2.20
CA SER A 92 16.27 9.92 -1.93
C SER A 92 14.83 10.10 -2.44
N TYR A 93 13.97 10.55 -1.54
CA TYR A 93 12.58 10.90 -1.83
C TYR A 93 12.41 12.42 -1.79
N TYR A 94 11.69 12.96 -2.77
CA TYR A 94 11.35 14.37 -2.83
C TYR A 94 9.87 14.55 -3.20
N PHE A 95 9.16 15.30 -2.36
CA PHE A 95 7.79 15.72 -2.59
C PHE A 95 7.71 17.23 -2.46
N PRO A 96 7.26 17.97 -3.49
CA PRO A 96 6.96 19.38 -3.36
C PRO A 96 5.69 19.60 -2.52
N ASP A 97 5.45 20.84 -2.12
CA ASP A 97 4.15 21.25 -1.58
C ASP A 97 3.06 21.09 -2.63
N GLY A 98 1.84 20.83 -2.19
CA GLY A 98 0.71 20.66 -3.11
C GLY A 98 -0.64 20.82 -2.44
N LYS A 99 -1.69 20.39 -3.16
CA LYS A 99 -3.07 20.37 -2.67
C LYS A 99 -3.55 18.94 -2.49
N GLN A 100 -4.33 18.73 -1.44
CA GLN A 100 -4.90 17.44 -1.11
C GLN A 100 -5.97 17.04 -2.14
N THR A 101 -5.97 15.76 -2.55
CA THR A 101 -6.96 15.19 -3.46
C THR A 101 -8.17 14.69 -2.67
N GLU A 102 -9.21 14.24 -3.36
CA GLU A 102 -10.39 13.61 -2.75
C GLU A 102 -10.08 12.34 -1.93
N ARG A 103 -8.88 11.75 -2.11
CA ARG A 103 -8.44 10.58 -1.34
C ARG A 103 -7.67 10.95 -0.06
N HIS A 104 -7.37 12.23 0.14
CA HIS A 104 -6.65 12.72 1.33
C HIS A 104 -7.62 13.18 2.43
N PRO A 105 -7.14 13.34 3.68
CA PRO A 105 -8.00 13.69 4.82
C PRO A 105 -8.74 15.02 4.68
N ASN A 106 -8.14 16.03 4.02
CA ASN A 106 -8.72 17.36 3.86
C ASN A 106 -8.65 17.80 2.38
N PRO A 107 -9.55 17.30 1.51
CA PRO A 107 -9.54 17.62 0.07
C PRO A 107 -9.50 19.13 -0.22
N GLY A 108 -8.70 19.54 -1.20
CA GLY A 108 -8.51 20.94 -1.59
C GLY A 108 -7.57 21.75 -0.67
N GLN A 109 -7.33 21.32 0.57
CA GLN A 109 -6.41 22.00 1.48
C GLN A 109 -4.95 21.78 1.05
N ARG A 110 -4.09 22.77 1.29
CA ARG A 110 -2.65 22.64 1.07
C ARG A 110 -2.05 21.58 2.00
N TYR A 111 -1.08 20.83 1.49
CA TYR A 111 -0.14 20.05 2.31
C TYR A 111 1.28 20.56 2.09
N HIS A 112 2.17 20.36 3.07
CA HIS A 112 3.60 20.62 2.89
C HIS A 112 4.34 19.35 2.50
N GLY A 113 5.20 19.49 1.50
CA GLY A 113 6.07 18.46 0.96
C GLY A 113 7.19 18.08 1.94
N THR A 114 8.09 17.21 1.47
CA THR A 114 9.21 16.73 2.27
C THR A 114 10.34 16.19 1.41
N SER A 115 11.54 16.16 1.98
CA SER A 115 12.69 15.45 1.43
C SER A 115 13.17 14.44 2.47
N ARG A 116 13.40 13.19 2.05
CA ARG A 116 13.87 12.14 2.95
C ARG A 116 14.91 11.26 2.28
N THR A 117 15.85 10.78 3.08
CA THR A 117 16.88 9.85 2.64
C THR A 117 16.76 8.55 3.42
N ALA A 118 16.95 7.43 2.75
CA ALA A 118 16.98 6.11 3.35
C ALA A 118 18.17 5.28 2.83
N TYR A 119 18.55 4.26 3.60
CA TYR A 119 19.75 3.47 3.35
C TYR A 119 19.46 1.96 3.35
N LEU A 120 19.98 1.26 2.35
CA LEU A 120 20.02 -0.20 2.27
C LEU A 120 21.47 -0.67 2.01
N PRO A 121 21.88 -1.85 2.45
CA PRO A 121 23.15 -2.42 2.01
C PRO A 121 23.11 -2.75 0.50
N ASP A 122 24.18 -2.49 -0.24
CA ASP A 122 24.32 -2.86 -1.67
C ASP A 122 24.72 -4.34 -1.84
N ASN A 123 24.03 -5.23 -1.12
CA ASN A 123 24.15 -6.68 -1.24
C ASN A 123 22.94 -7.25 -2.00
N LYS A 124 22.85 -8.59 -2.13
CA LYS A 124 21.72 -9.24 -2.82
C LYS A 124 20.38 -8.88 -2.15
N GLU A 125 20.35 -8.98 -0.82
CA GLU A 125 19.16 -8.79 -0.02
C GLU A 125 18.62 -7.34 -0.09
N GLY A 126 19.49 -6.34 0.04
CA GLY A 126 19.11 -4.93 -0.07
C GLY A 126 18.67 -4.53 -1.47
N LYS A 127 19.19 -5.17 -2.53
CA LYS A 127 18.70 -4.95 -3.91
C LYS A 127 17.29 -5.48 -4.13
N GLU A 128 16.95 -6.61 -3.52
CA GLU A 128 15.58 -7.14 -3.54
C GLU A 128 14.62 -6.18 -2.83
N VAL A 129 14.99 -5.72 -1.63
CA VAL A 129 14.20 -4.71 -0.89
C VAL A 129 14.05 -3.43 -1.71
N LEU A 130 15.12 -2.94 -2.35
CA LEU A 130 15.04 -1.77 -3.22
C LEU A 130 14.00 -1.95 -4.34
N HIS A 131 13.98 -3.11 -4.99
CA HIS A 131 13.01 -3.39 -6.06
C HIS A 131 11.57 -3.34 -5.53
N LEU A 132 11.32 -3.93 -4.36
CA LEU A 132 10.00 -3.88 -3.72
C LEU A 132 9.62 -2.46 -3.32
N LEU A 133 10.55 -1.66 -2.77
CA LEU A 133 10.30 -0.25 -2.45
C LEU A 133 9.99 0.59 -3.70
N GLN A 134 10.66 0.34 -4.82
CA GLN A 134 10.33 0.99 -6.10
C GLN A 134 8.92 0.61 -6.57
N LYS A 135 8.55 -0.67 -6.47
CA LYS A 135 7.20 -1.14 -6.79
C LYS A 135 6.15 -0.48 -5.89
N ALA A 136 6.39 -0.41 -4.58
CA ALA A 136 5.52 0.25 -3.62
C ALA A 136 5.41 1.76 -3.86
N PHE A 137 6.51 2.43 -4.23
CA PHE A 137 6.51 3.85 -4.59
C PHE A 137 5.66 4.11 -5.85
N ASN A 138 5.80 3.27 -6.88
CA ASN A 138 5.00 3.34 -8.09
C ASN A 138 3.51 3.10 -7.83
N GLN A 139 3.19 2.29 -6.82
CA GLN A 139 1.83 2.05 -6.34
C GLN A 139 1.36 3.07 -5.29
N LYS A 140 2.11 4.16 -5.07
CA LYS A 140 1.74 5.25 -4.15
C LYS A 140 1.63 4.82 -2.68
N LEU A 141 2.38 3.81 -2.25
CA LEU A 141 2.25 3.19 -0.92
C LEU A 141 3.31 3.61 0.11
N ILE A 142 4.42 4.24 -0.28
CA ILE A 142 5.52 4.57 0.65
C ILE A 142 5.14 5.73 1.58
N PHE A 143 4.44 6.72 1.02
CA PHE A 143 4.03 7.93 1.73
C PHE A 143 2.52 8.13 1.69
N THR A 144 2.04 9.07 2.50
CA THR A 144 0.66 9.58 2.48
C THR A 144 0.65 11.04 2.91
N VAL A 145 -0.49 11.72 2.79
CA VAL A 145 -0.73 13.02 3.45
C VAL A 145 -1.49 12.79 4.75
N GLY A 146 -0.94 13.27 5.86
CA GLY A 146 -1.52 13.03 7.18
C GLY A 146 -0.94 13.92 8.27
N THR A 147 -1.01 13.41 9.50
CA THR A 147 -0.41 14.04 10.68
C THR A 147 0.93 13.39 10.96
N SER A 148 1.99 14.20 11.06
CA SER A 148 3.31 13.74 11.45
C SER A 148 3.26 13.14 12.85
N THR A 149 3.64 11.88 13.01
CA THR A 149 3.65 11.20 14.31
C THR A 149 4.65 11.81 15.28
N THR A 150 5.81 12.26 14.77
CA THR A 150 6.89 12.83 15.59
C THR A 150 6.60 14.26 16.04
N THR A 151 5.94 15.07 15.19
CA THR A 151 5.77 16.52 15.45
C THR A 151 4.31 16.93 15.70
N GLY A 152 3.34 16.06 15.44
CA GLY A 152 1.91 16.38 15.55
C GLY A 152 1.38 17.33 14.47
N ILE A 153 2.22 17.78 13.52
CA ILE A 153 1.83 18.74 12.49
C ILE A 153 0.94 18.03 11.45
N LYS A 154 -0.24 18.60 11.20
CA LYS A 154 -1.22 18.13 10.21
C LYS A 154 -0.84 18.55 8.79
N ASN A 155 -1.43 17.90 7.80
CA ASN A 155 -1.28 18.22 6.37
C ASN A 155 0.18 18.13 5.89
N GLN A 156 0.90 17.10 6.34
CA GLN A 156 2.27 16.82 5.95
C GLN A 156 2.35 15.56 5.09
N VAL A 157 3.35 15.49 4.22
CA VAL A 157 3.77 14.21 3.63
C VAL A 157 4.51 13.37 4.69
N THR A 158 3.94 12.22 5.04
CA THR A 158 4.44 11.31 6.09
C THR A 158 4.64 9.89 5.57
N TRP A 159 5.47 9.10 6.24
CA TRP A 159 5.60 7.67 5.96
C TRP A 159 4.25 6.94 6.12
N ASN A 160 4.06 5.85 5.38
CA ASN A 160 2.82 5.07 5.35
C ASN A 160 3.04 3.60 5.75
N ASP A 161 3.53 3.40 6.97
CA ASP A 161 3.78 2.10 7.62
C ASP A 161 4.78 1.16 6.93
N ILE A 162 5.64 1.69 6.04
CA ILE A 162 6.80 0.97 5.51
C ILE A 162 8.03 1.66 6.08
N HIS A 163 8.67 1.00 7.05
CA HIS A 163 9.79 1.58 7.76
C HIS A 163 11.02 1.68 6.88
N HIS A 164 11.70 2.81 6.98
CA HIS A 164 12.94 3.08 6.28
C HIS A 164 14.05 3.35 7.28
N LYS A 165 15.28 2.95 6.93
CA LYS A 165 16.47 3.34 7.68
C LYS A 165 16.94 4.71 7.25
N THR A 166 16.60 5.73 8.04
CA THR A 166 16.92 7.13 7.76
C THR A 166 18.27 7.58 8.31
N LEU A 167 18.94 6.73 9.10
CA LEU A 167 20.30 6.94 9.57
C LEU A 167 21.18 5.73 9.23
N THR A 168 22.48 5.96 9.09
CA THR A 168 23.47 4.89 8.88
C THR A 168 24.03 4.32 10.18
N SER A 169 23.69 4.92 11.33
CA SER A 169 24.16 4.53 12.66
C SER A 169 23.05 4.75 13.71
N GLY A 170 23.30 4.37 14.97
CA GLY A 170 22.36 4.56 16.09
C GLY A 170 21.37 3.41 16.30
N GLY A 171 21.46 2.35 15.49
CA GLY A 171 20.64 1.15 15.62
C GLY A 171 19.14 1.38 15.42
N PRO A 172 18.30 0.38 15.73
CA PRO A 172 16.86 0.42 15.45
C PRO A 172 16.13 1.58 16.12
N GLN A 173 16.53 1.96 17.34
CA GLN A 173 15.88 3.05 18.10
C GLN A 173 16.01 4.42 17.42
N SER A 174 17.05 4.63 16.62
CA SER A 174 17.25 5.85 15.85
C SER A 174 16.88 5.68 14.37
N PHE A 175 16.17 4.61 14.00
CA PHE A 175 15.88 4.27 12.61
C PHE A 175 17.17 4.10 11.77
N GLY A 176 18.22 3.56 12.38
CA GLY A 176 19.52 3.35 11.74
C GLY A 176 20.08 1.94 11.90
N TYR A 177 21.36 1.79 11.58
CA TYR A 177 22.11 0.52 11.62
C TYR A 177 23.07 0.49 12.83
N PRO A 178 23.55 -0.69 13.27
CA PRO A 178 23.15 -2.02 12.82
C PRO A 178 21.71 -2.36 13.24
N ASP A 179 21.00 -3.10 12.40
CA ASP A 179 19.69 -3.69 12.70
C ASP A 179 19.55 -4.98 11.88
N PRO A 180 19.87 -6.15 12.47
CA PRO A 180 19.93 -7.42 11.73
C PRO A 180 18.56 -7.87 11.21
N ASP A 181 17.46 -7.43 11.83
CA ASP A 181 16.11 -7.89 11.48
C ASP A 181 15.40 -6.98 10.48
N TYR A 182 15.99 -5.82 10.15
CA TYR A 182 15.32 -4.80 9.34
C TYR A 182 14.92 -5.29 7.95
N LEU A 183 15.82 -5.97 7.22
CA LEU A 183 15.53 -6.40 5.85
C LEU A 183 14.43 -7.46 5.78
N SER A 184 14.29 -8.31 6.81
CA SER A 184 13.15 -9.22 6.94
C SER A 184 11.88 -8.43 7.25
N ARG A 185 11.92 -7.57 8.27
CA ARG A 185 10.76 -6.81 8.73
C ARG A 185 10.16 -5.92 7.65
N VAL A 186 10.98 -5.20 6.88
CA VAL A 186 10.49 -4.33 5.81
C VAL A 186 9.85 -5.13 4.67
N ARG A 187 10.30 -6.36 4.41
CA ARG A 187 9.62 -7.26 3.44
C ARG A 187 8.26 -7.67 3.93
N ASP A 188 8.11 -8.00 5.21
CA ASP A 188 6.81 -8.34 5.80
C ASP A 188 5.85 -7.15 5.73
N GLU A 189 6.33 -5.93 5.99
CA GLU A 189 5.55 -4.69 5.85
C GLU A 189 5.12 -4.45 4.40
N LEU A 190 6.03 -4.64 3.44
CA LEU A 190 5.74 -4.53 2.00
C LEU A 190 4.72 -5.57 1.56
N LYS A 191 4.89 -6.82 1.99
CA LYS A 191 3.97 -7.92 1.72
C LYS A 191 2.58 -7.64 2.29
N ALA A 192 2.49 -7.10 3.51
CA ALA A 192 1.23 -6.69 4.12
C ALA A 192 0.51 -5.57 3.33
N LYS A 193 1.25 -4.77 2.56
CA LYS A 193 0.71 -3.76 1.62
C LYS A 193 0.46 -4.33 0.21
N GLY A 194 0.60 -5.64 0.00
CA GLY A 194 0.38 -6.33 -1.28
C GLY A 194 1.57 -6.25 -2.25
N ILE A 195 2.77 -6.01 -1.76
CA ILE A 195 4.01 -5.89 -2.55
C ILE A 195 4.88 -7.13 -2.36
N GLU A 196 4.95 -7.95 -3.40
CA GLU A 196 5.77 -9.17 -3.51
C GLU A 196 6.59 -9.21 -4.80
#